data_AF-A0AAW1UFR1-F1
#
_entry.id   AF-A0AAW1UFR1-F1
#
_cell.length_a   1.000
_cell.length_b   1.000
_cell.length_c   1.000
_cell.angle_alpha   90.00
_cell.angle_beta   90.00
_cell.angle_gamma   90.00
#
_symmetry.space_group_name_H-M   'P 1'
#
loop_
_entity.id
_entity.type
_entity.pdbx_description
1 polymer ?
#
loop_
_entity_poly.entity_id
_entity_poly.type
_entity_poly.pdbx_seq_one_letter_code
_entity_poly.pdbx_strand_id
1 'polypeptide(L)'
;MKLSLKWETEALRRLEKHLERKAWVASFGMPKMTPQSLLASQTGLSPYLRFGCLSTRLFYYQLTDLYKKIRKAIPPLSLHGQLLWREFFYCAATKNSNFDKMLGNPICVQIPWDQNAEALAKWANGQTGFPWIDAIMTQLRQEGWIHHLARHAVACFLTRGDLWLSWEEGMKIFEELLLDADWSVNAGMWMWLSCSSFFQQFSHCYCPVKFGRKADPNGDYIRRYIRVLKNMPIKYIHEPWTAPDNVQKAAKCVVGKDYPLPMVDHTTVSKINIERMKQVYQQLKNYHHTEKDNASKLNMTNGKIYQYGRVSPLYEKQTNLISEI
;
A
#
# COMPACT_ATOMS: atom_id res chain seq x y z
N MET A 1 18.92 -25.51 7.57
CA MET A 1 20.26 -24.88 7.50
C MET A 1 20.77 -24.60 6.07
N LYS A 2 20.74 -25.55 5.12
CA LYS A 2 21.23 -25.30 3.74
C LYS A 2 20.42 -24.28 2.91
N LEU A 3 19.12 -24.15 3.18
CA LEU A 3 18.26 -23.15 2.51
C LEU A 3 18.51 -21.73 3.02
N SER A 4 18.67 -21.52 4.34
CA SER A 4 18.93 -20.17 4.90
C SER A 4 20.25 -19.57 4.43
N LEU A 5 21.31 -20.40 4.28
CA LEU A 5 22.61 -19.96 3.78
C LEU A 5 22.53 -19.40 2.34
N LYS A 6 21.63 -19.96 1.51
CA LYS A 6 21.41 -19.48 0.14
C LYS A 6 20.72 -18.12 0.11
N TRP A 7 19.83 -17.84 1.06
CA TRP A 7 19.09 -16.58 1.12
C TRP A 7 19.94 -15.41 1.61
N GLU A 8 20.80 -15.63 2.61
CA GLU A 8 21.79 -14.62 3.03
C GLU A 8 22.77 -14.29 1.91
N THR A 9 23.32 -15.31 1.24
CA THR A 9 24.23 -15.13 0.09
C THR A 9 23.57 -14.31 -1.02
N GLU A 10 22.33 -14.63 -1.38
CA GLU A 10 21.57 -13.88 -2.38
C GLU A 10 21.25 -12.46 -1.91
N ALA A 11 20.95 -12.26 -0.62
CA ALA A 11 20.68 -10.95 -0.05
C ALA A 11 21.89 -10.02 -0.16
N LEU A 12 23.08 -10.51 0.20
CA LEU A 12 24.34 -9.76 0.08
C LEU A 12 24.67 -9.45 -1.38
N ARG A 13 24.50 -10.43 -2.28
CA ARG A 13 24.68 -10.24 -3.74
C ARG A 13 23.73 -9.17 -4.30
N ARG A 14 22.49 -9.10 -3.80
CA ARG A 14 21.51 -8.08 -4.19
C ARG A 14 21.83 -6.71 -3.59
N LEU A 15 22.29 -6.67 -2.34
CA LEU A 15 22.74 -5.44 -1.68
C LEU A 15 23.88 -4.80 -2.46
N GLU A 16 24.88 -5.57 -2.87
CA GLU A 16 25.99 -5.08 -3.70
C GLU A 16 25.47 -4.44 -4.99
N LYS A 17 24.63 -5.16 -5.75
CA LYS A 17 24.00 -4.63 -6.97
C LYS A 17 23.11 -3.41 -6.71
N HIS A 18 22.43 -3.36 -5.57
CA HIS A 18 21.60 -2.22 -5.17
C HIS A 18 22.49 -0.98 -4.99
N LEU A 19 23.63 -1.12 -4.29
CA LEU A 19 24.58 -0.05 -4.03
C LEU A 19 25.41 0.35 -5.27
N GLU A 20 25.60 -0.55 -6.23
CA GLU A 20 26.23 -0.26 -7.53
C GLU A 20 25.44 0.72 -8.40
N ARG A 21 24.14 0.91 -8.14
CA ARG A 21 23.29 1.91 -8.82
C ARG A 21 23.62 3.33 -8.34
N LYS A 22 24.90 3.73 -8.49
CA LYS A 22 25.47 5.03 -8.11
C LYS A 22 24.67 6.21 -8.64
N ALA A 23 24.03 6.07 -9.81
CA ALA A 23 23.16 7.10 -10.38
C ALA A 23 21.95 7.42 -9.50
N TRP A 24 21.38 6.45 -8.77
CA TRP A 24 20.29 6.69 -7.82
C TRP A 24 20.79 7.48 -6.60
N VAL A 25 21.92 7.06 -6.01
CA VAL A 25 22.53 7.76 -4.87
C VAL A 25 23.02 9.15 -5.26
N ALA A 26 23.52 9.32 -6.49
CA ALA A 26 24.00 10.60 -7.02
C ALA A 26 22.85 11.54 -7.40
N SER A 27 21.73 11.02 -7.90
CA SER A 27 20.58 11.84 -8.28
C SER A 27 19.70 12.22 -7.10
N PHE A 28 19.84 11.56 -5.94
CA PHE A 28 19.07 11.71 -4.69
C PHE A 28 17.92 12.71 -4.82
N GLY A 29 16.85 12.24 -5.47
CA GLY A 29 15.71 13.02 -5.93
C GLY A 29 14.56 12.06 -6.19
N MET A 30 13.35 12.59 -6.36
CA MET A 30 12.12 11.80 -6.54
C MET A 30 12.26 10.89 -7.77
N PRO A 31 12.47 9.57 -7.62
CA PRO A 31 12.48 8.69 -8.77
C PRO A 31 11.08 8.74 -9.37
N LYS A 32 10.97 9.13 -10.63
CA LYS A 32 9.68 9.06 -11.32
C LYS A 32 9.32 7.58 -11.47
N MET A 33 8.18 7.17 -10.93
CA MET A 33 7.66 5.83 -11.15
C MET A 33 7.54 5.60 -12.66
N THR A 34 8.06 4.46 -13.12
CA THR A 34 7.88 3.97 -14.48
C THR A 34 7.08 2.67 -14.44
N PRO A 35 6.47 2.22 -15.54
CA PRO A 35 5.82 0.91 -15.59
C PRO A 35 6.75 -0.24 -15.16
N GLN A 36 8.05 -0.13 -15.46
CA GLN A 36 9.07 -1.11 -15.06
C GLN A 36 9.24 -1.20 -13.55
N SER A 37 8.98 -0.12 -12.80
CA SER A 37 9.05 -0.08 -11.33
C SER A 37 7.97 -0.95 -10.67
N LEU A 38 6.91 -1.32 -11.39
CA LEU A 38 5.86 -2.22 -10.89
C LEU A 38 6.31 -3.69 -10.85
N LEU A 39 7.35 -4.04 -11.59
CA LEU A 39 7.88 -5.40 -11.65
C LEU A 39 8.92 -5.62 -10.53
N ALA A 40 9.03 -6.87 -10.07
CA ALA A 40 10.02 -7.23 -9.07
C ALA A 40 11.45 -6.89 -9.55
N SER A 41 12.17 -6.08 -8.79
CA SER A 41 13.53 -5.68 -9.10
C SER A 41 14.53 -6.77 -8.73
N GLN A 42 15.56 -6.97 -9.56
CA GLN A 42 16.71 -7.81 -9.24
C GLN A 42 17.56 -7.25 -8.08
N THR A 43 17.29 -6.03 -7.64
CA THR A 43 17.94 -5.36 -6.50
C THR A 43 16.97 -5.09 -5.34
N GLY A 44 15.77 -5.69 -5.34
CA GLY A 44 14.81 -5.57 -4.23
C GLY A 44 15.28 -6.31 -2.98
N LEU A 45 15.05 -5.73 -1.80
CA LEU A 45 15.65 -6.16 -0.54
C LEU A 45 14.62 -6.53 0.56
N SER A 46 13.34 -6.17 0.41
CA SER A 46 12.32 -6.24 1.46
C SER A 46 12.11 -7.64 2.02
N PRO A 47 12.06 -8.73 1.21
CA PRO A 47 11.90 -10.07 1.77
C PRO A 47 13.13 -10.46 2.61
N TYR A 48 14.33 -10.08 2.17
CA TYR A 48 15.57 -10.41 2.88
C TYR A 48 15.69 -9.67 4.20
N LEU A 49 15.24 -8.41 4.25
CA LEU A 49 15.16 -7.64 5.50
C LEU A 49 14.11 -8.22 6.44
N ARG A 50 12.95 -8.65 5.92
CA ARG A 50 11.88 -9.29 6.69
C ARG A 50 12.33 -10.57 7.38
N PHE A 51 13.06 -11.43 6.67
CA PHE A 51 13.54 -12.72 7.19
C PHE A 51 14.87 -12.62 7.95
N GLY A 52 15.47 -11.43 8.03
CA GLY A 52 16.78 -11.24 8.66
C GLY A 52 17.95 -11.82 7.87
N CYS A 53 17.74 -12.21 6.61
CA CYS A 53 18.80 -12.61 5.68
C CYS A 53 19.71 -11.42 5.30
N LEU A 54 19.19 -10.20 5.44
CA LEU A 54 19.97 -8.96 5.37
C LEU A 54 19.81 -8.18 6.68
N SER A 55 20.93 -7.81 7.29
CA SER A 55 20.93 -6.92 8.45
C SER A 55 20.52 -5.50 8.07
N THR A 56 19.51 -4.96 8.76
CA THR A 56 19.08 -3.56 8.61
C THR A 56 20.21 -2.58 8.93
N ARG A 57 21.06 -2.92 9.92
CA ARG A 57 22.23 -2.11 10.31
C ARG A 57 23.30 -2.14 9.24
N LEU A 58 23.60 -3.31 8.68
CA LEU A 58 24.56 -3.43 7.58
C LEU A 58 24.15 -2.54 6.41
N PHE A 59 22.88 -2.65 6.01
CA PHE A 59 22.36 -1.83 4.92
C PHE A 59 22.40 -0.33 5.25
N TYR A 60 21.98 0.07 6.45
CA TYR A 60 22.04 1.46 6.92
C TYR A 60 23.46 2.06 6.81
N TYR A 61 24.48 1.36 7.32
CA TYR A 61 25.85 1.84 7.31
C TYR A 61 26.45 1.88 5.90
N GLN A 62 26.28 0.82 5.10
CA GLN A 62 26.79 0.80 3.73
C GLN A 62 26.15 1.89 2.85
N LEU A 63 24.86 2.14 3.02
CA LEU A 63 24.17 3.22 2.30
C LEU A 63 24.67 4.61 2.75
N THR A 64 24.90 4.79 4.05
CA THR A 64 25.48 6.00 4.64
C THR A 64 26.87 6.29 4.05
N ASP A 65 27.74 5.29 4.03
CA ASP A 65 29.12 5.43 3.57
C ASP A 65 29.18 5.70 2.07
N LEU A 66 28.34 5.03 1.28
CA LEU A 66 28.21 5.29 -0.15
C LEU A 66 27.75 6.73 -0.43
N TYR A 67 26.73 7.21 0.29
CA TYR A 67 26.24 8.58 0.16
C TYR A 67 27.34 9.59 0.51
N LYS A 68 28.04 9.41 1.64
CA LYS A 68 29.16 10.28 2.04
C LYS A 68 30.27 10.28 0.99
N LYS A 69 30.61 9.12 0.41
CA LYS A 69 31.63 9.00 -0.63
C LYS A 69 31.26 9.73 -1.93
N ILE A 70 29.99 9.65 -2.36
CA ILE A 70 29.53 10.26 -3.62
C ILE A 70 29.22 11.75 -3.45
N ARG A 71 28.45 12.11 -2.42
CA ARG A 71 27.91 13.47 -2.23
C ARG A 71 28.79 14.35 -1.36
N LYS A 72 29.74 13.78 -0.62
CA LYS A 72 30.62 14.49 0.33
C LYS A 72 29.84 15.36 1.34
N ALA A 73 28.66 14.88 1.74
CA ALA A 73 27.72 15.61 2.60
C ALA A 73 27.13 14.69 3.66
N ILE A 74 26.53 15.28 4.69
CA ILE A 74 25.77 14.56 5.71
C ILE A 74 24.51 13.97 5.05
N PRO A 75 24.24 12.65 5.21
CA PRO A 75 23.02 12.05 4.68
C PRO A 75 21.74 12.67 5.27
N PRO A 76 20.75 13.00 4.44
CA PRO A 76 19.43 13.38 4.94
C PRO A 76 18.70 12.14 5.47
N LEU A 77 17.75 12.33 6.41
CA LEU A 77 16.93 11.22 6.96
C LEU A 77 16.19 10.44 5.88
N SER A 78 15.76 11.11 4.81
CA SER A 78 15.05 10.48 3.69
C SER A 78 15.87 9.41 2.97
N LEU A 79 17.21 9.41 3.10
CA LEU A 79 18.06 8.35 2.54
C LEU A 79 17.72 6.99 3.16
N HIS A 80 17.39 6.99 4.44
CA HIS A 80 17.05 5.81 5.20
C HIS A 80 15.54 5.62 5.33
N GLY A 81 14.73 6.34 4.55
CA GLY A 81 13.28 6.42 4.71
C GLY A 81 12.60 5.05 4.82
N GLN A 82 13.05 4.06 4.05
CA GLN A 82 12.48 2.70 4.09
C GLN A 82 12.75 1.98 5.40
N LEU A 83 13.99 2.05 5.90
CA LEU A 83 14.33 1.49 7.20
C LEU A 83 13.61 2.24 8.31
N LEU A 84 13.49 3.56 8.23
CA LEU A 84 12.80 4.36 9.23
C LEU A 84 11.29 4.09 9.26
N TRP A 85 10.64 3.85 8.13
CA TRP A 85 9.24 3.41 8.07
C TRP A 85 9.05 2.05 8.73
N ARG A 86 9.96 1.11 8.47
CA ARG A 86 9.98 -0.18 9.18
C ARG A 86 10.08 0.04 10.69
N GLU A 87 11.11 0.76 11.15
CA GLU A 87 11.31 1.01 12.58
C GLU A 87 10.13 1.76 13.23
N PHE A 88 9.47 2.68 12.51
CA PHE A 88 8.27 3.36 12.97
C PHE A 88 7.15 2.37 13.34
N PHE A 89 6.84 1.42 12.46
CA PHE A 89 5.78 0.44 12.73
C PHE A 89 6.18 -0.56 13.80
N TYR A 90 7.45 -1.00 13.83
CA TYR A 90 7.94 -1.86 14.93
C TYR A 90 7.80 -1.15 16.29
N CYS A 91 8.19 0.13 16.37
CA CYS A 91 8.02 0.94 17.58
C CYS A 91 6.55 1.13 17.96
N ALA A 92 5.67 1.38 16.98
CA ALA A 92 4.24 1.58 17.22
C ALA A 92 3.55 0.29 17.71
N ALA A 93 3.99 -0.88 17.21
CA ALA A 93 3.39 -2.17 17.50
C ALA A 93 3.91 -2.80 18.80
N THR A 94 5.17 -2.54 19.19
CA THR A 94 5.88 -3.29 20.24
C THR A 94 5.20 -3.36 21.62
N LYS A 95 4.32 -2.40 21.96
CA LYS A 95 3.58 -2.36 23.24
C LYS A 95 2.07 -2.52 23.07
N ASN A 96 1.60 -2.87 21.89
CA ASN A 96 0.19 -3.01 21.57
C ASN A 96 -0.10 -4.43 21.09
N SER A 97 -0.59 -5.30 21.98
CA SER A 97 -0.92 -6.68 21.62
C SER A 97 -2.09 -6.82 20.65
N ASN A 98 -2.86 -5.74 20.44
CA ASN A 98 -4.02 -5.68 19.54
C ASN A 98 -3.71 -4.85 18.29
N PHE A 99 -2.43 -4.59 17.97
CA PHE A 99 -2.05 -3.71 16.86
C PHE A 99 -2.59 -4.16 15.49
N ASP A 100 -2.84 -5.46 15.34
CA ASP A 100 -3.34 -6.14 14.14
C ASP A 100 -4.87 -6.32 14.12
N LYS A 101 -5.58 -5.73 15.09
CA LYS A 101 -7.04 -5.80 15.20
C LYS A 101 -7.65 -4.41 15.25
N MET A 102 -8.92 -4.27 14.85
CA MET A 102 -9.66 -3.03 15.05
C MET A 102 -10.19 -2.94 16.49
N LEU A 103 -10.89 -3.97 16.95
CA LEU A 103 -11.50 -3.98 18.27
C LEU A 103 -10.43 -4.09 19.37
N GLY A 104 -10.52 -3.22 20.39
CA GLY A 104 -9.59 -3.21 21.52
C GLY A 104 -8.20 -2.65 21.19
N ASN A 105 -8.00 -2.10 19.99
CA ASN A 105 -6.78 -1.43 19.59
C ASN A 105 -6.86 0.08 19.91
N PRO A 106 -6.03 0.60 20.84
CA PRO A 106 -6.18 1.97 21.36
C PRO A 106 -5.89 3.07 20.34
N ILE A 107 -5.23 2.74 19.22
CA ILE A 107 -4.89 3.71 18.17
C ILE A 107 -5.75 3.55 16.90
N CYS A 108 -6.65 2.56 16.88
CA CYS A 108 -7.47 2.25 15.71
C CYS A 108 -8.87 2.86 15.84
N VAL A 109 -9.26 3.64 14.85
CA VAL A 109 -10.63 4.12 14.70
C VAL A 109 -11.56 2.92 14.48
N GLN A 110 -12.68 2.91 15.20
CA GLN A 110 -13.73 1.92 15.04
C GLN A 110 -14.60 2.31 13.84
N ILE A 111 -14.39 1.64 12.72
CA ILE A 111 -15.14 1.88 11.48
C ILE A 111 -16.10 0.70 11.27
N PRO A 112 -17.39 0.95 11.01
CA PRO A 112 -18.36 -0.11 10.74
C PRO A 112 -18.15 -0.64 9.33
N TRP A 113 -17.12 -1.46 9.15
CA TRP A 113 -16.84 -2.13 7.89
C TRP A 113 -17.90 -3.18 7.56
N ASP A 114 -18.19 -3.34 6.28
CA ASP A 114 -19.18 -4.33 5.81
C ASP A 114 -18.57 -5.74 5.84
N GLN A 115 -19.43 -6.75 6.03
CA GLN A 115 -19.07 -8.15 5.84
C GLN A 115 -19.58 -8.61 4.47
N ASN A 116 -18.67 -8.87 3.54
CA ASN A 116 -19.01 -9.37 2.22
C ASN A 116 -17.94 -10.34 1.71
N ALA A 117 -18.14 -11.62 2.01
CA ALA A 117 -17.20 -12.68 1.66
C ALA A 117 -17.02 -12.84 0.15
N GLU A 118 -18.08 -12.61 -0.65
CA GLU A 118 -18.00 -12.69 -2.11
C GLU A 118 -17.13 -11.57 -2.68
N ALA A 119 -17.32 -10.33 -2.21
CA ALA A 119 -16.51 -9.20 -2.64
C ALA A 119 -15.04 -9.36 -2.23
N LEU A 120 -14.79 -9.85 -1.01
CA LEU A 120 -13.44 -10.17 -0.54
C LEU A 120 -12.78 -11.23 -1.42
N ALA A 121 -13.51 -12.31 -1.76
CA ALA A 121 -13.00 -13.37 -2.62
C ALA A 121 -12.67 -12.88 -4.04
N LYS A 122 -13.53 -12.03 -4.63
CA LYS A 122 -13.27 -11.40 -5.94
C LYS A 122 -12.01 -10.51 -5.89
N TRP A 123 -11.86 -9.71 -4.85
CA TRP A 123 -10.65 -8.89 -4.65
C TRP A 123 -9.40 -9.74 -4.48
N ALA A 124 -9.43 -10.72 -3.57
CA ALA A 124 -8.29 -11.58 -3.28
C ALA A 124 -7.83 -12.38 -4.52
N ASN A 125 -8.76 -12.79 -5.38
CA ASN A 125 -8.48 -13.58 -6.58
C ASN A 125 -8.24 -12.74 -7.85
N GLY A 126 -8.26 -11.41 -7.76
CA GLY A 126 -8.09 -10.54 -8.94
C GLY A 126 -9.21 -10.70 -9.97
N GLN A 127 -10.46 -10.72 -9.51
CA GLN A 127 -11.68 -10.86 -10.31
C GLN A 127 -12.66 -9.71 -10.04
N THR A 128 -12.14 -8.52 -9.76
CA THR A 128 -12.94 -7.32 -9.47
C THR A 128 -13.57 -6.72 -10.72
N GLY A 129 -13.03 -7.06 -11.91
CA GLY A 129 -13.40 -6.44 -13.18
C GLY A 129 -12.69 -5.11 -13.43
N PHE A 130 -11.79 -4.68 -12.53
CA PHE A 130 -10.89 -3.54 -12.72
C PHE A 130 -9.48 -4.03 -13.05
N PRO A 131 -9.02 -3.93 -14.33
CA PRO A 131 -7.79 -4.60 -14.76
C PRO A 131 -6.54 -4.20 -13.99
N TRP A 132 -6.47 -2.95 -13.54
CA TRP A 132 -5.37 -2.47 -12.69
C TRP A 132 -5.31 -3.20 -11.35
N ILE A 133 -6.45 -3.32 -10.65
CA ILE A 133 -6.56 -4.01 -9.36
C ILE A 133 -6.29 -5.50 -9.54
N ASP A 134 -6.91 -6.10 -10.57
CA ASP A 134 -6.79 -7.52 -10.86
C ASP A 134 -5.37 -7.91 -11.23
N ALA A 135 -4.66 -7.08 -12.02
CA ALA A 135 -3.26 -7.31 -12.38
C ALA A 135 -2.35 -7.27 -11.14
N ILE A 136 -2.59 -6.34 -10.21
CA ILE A 136 -1.83 -6.24 -8.95
C ILE A 136 -2.04 -7.49 -8.09
N MET A 137 -3.29 -7.89 -7.89
CA MET A 137 -3.61 -9.07 -7.07
C MET A 137 -3.09 -10.36 -7.72
N THR A 138 -3.08 -10.42 -9.06
CA THR A 138 -2.47 -11.51 -9.81
C THR A 138 -0.95 -11.54 -9.64
N GLN A 139 -0.27 -10.39 -9.74
CA GLN A 139 1.17 -10.32 -9.48
C GLN A 139 1.50 -10.76 -8.05
N LEU A 140 0.76 -10.25 -7.07
CA LEU A 140 0.94 -10.60 -5.66
C LEU A 140 0.86 -12.11 -5.46
N ARG A 141 -0.15 -12.77 -6.02
CA ARG A 141 -0.32 -14.22 -5.91
C ARG A 141 0.77 -15.02 -6.62
N GLN A 142 1.26 -14.54 -7.77
CA GLN A 142 2.26 -15.25 -8.57
C GLN A 142 3.69 -15.06 -8.07
N GLU A 143 4.02 -13.86 -7.60
CA GLU A 143 5.41 -13.44 -7.33
C GLU A 143 5.66 -13.17 -5.84
N GLY A 144 4.61 -13.04 -5.02
CA GLY A 144 4.70 -12.75 -3.59
C GLY A 144 5.23 -11.36 -3.26
N TRP A 145 5.29 -10.45 -4.25
CA TRP A 145 5.73 -9.08 -4.06
C TRP A 145 4.99 -8.14 -5.02
N ILE A 146 4.58 -6.98 -4.50
CA ILE A 146 4.04 -5.88 -5.29
C ILE A 146 4.60 -4.55 -4.78
N HIS A 147 4.77 -3.62 -5.71
CA HIS A 147 5.27 -2.27 -5.45
C HIS A 147 4.38 -1.52 -4.45
N HIS A 148 4.94 -0.63 -3.61
CA HIS A 148 4.18 0.08 -2.57
C HIS A 148 2.95 0.84 -3.11
N LEU A 149 3.06 1.52 -4.26
CA LEU A 149 1.92 2.19 -4.89
C LEU A 149 0.84 1.22 -5.37
N ALA A 150 1.21 0.00 -5.72
CA ALA A 150 0.27 -1.05 -6.04
C ALA A 150 -0.46 -1.53 -4.76
N ARG A 151 0.26 -1.67 -3.63
CA ARG A 151 -0.34 -1.93 -2.31
C ARG A 151 -1.35 -0.86 -1.93
N HIS A 152 -1.00 0.43 -2.12
CA HIS A 152 -1.91 1.54 -1.88
C HIS A 152 -3.19 1.45 -2.71
N ALA A 153 -3.08 1.11 -3.99
CA ALA A 153 -4.23 1.00 -4.88
C ALA A 153 -5.19 -0.11 -4.42
N VAL A 154 -4.69 -1.32 -4.16
CA VAL A 154 -5.54 -2.45 -3.78
C VAL A 154 -6.09 -2.35 -2.37
N ALA A 155 -5.32 -1.77 -1.42
CA ALA A 155 -5.80 -1.52 -0.07
C ALA A 155 -6.87 -0.42 -0.03
N CYS A 156 -6.69 0.65 -0.82
CA CYS A 156 -7.71 1.69 -0.97
C CYS A 156 -8.98 1.11 -1.57
N PHE A 157 -8.87 0.32 -2.65
CA PHE A 157 -10.03 -0.32 -3.28
C PHE A 157 -10.80 -1.22 -2.31
N LEU A 158 -10.09 -2.08 -1.56
CA LEU A 158 -10.73 -2.98 -0.58
C LEU A 158 -11.46 -2.25 0.55
N THR A 159 -10.86 -1.16 1.06
CA THR A 159 -11.32 -0.49 2.28
C THR A 159 -12.17 0.74 1.95
N ARG A 160 -11.68 1.93 2.28
CA ARG A 160 -12.40 3.22 2.19
C ARG A 160 -12.68 3.70 0.76
N GLY A 161 -12.04 3.11 -0.25
CA GLY A 161 -12.16 3.53 -1.64
C GLY A 161 -13.43 3.01 -2.29
N ASP A 162 -13.65 1.70 -2.24
CA ASP A 162 -14.67 1.05 -3.07
C ASP A 162 -15.50 0.02 -2.30
N LEU A 163 -14.88 -1.04 -1.76
CA LEU A 163 -15.63 -2.20 -1.23
C LEU A 163 -16.10 -2.06 0.22
N TRP A 164 -15.58 -1.09 0.98
CA TRP A 164 -15.92 -0.85 2.38
C TRP A 164 -15.70 -2.06 3.30
N LEU A 165 -14.70 -2.89 3.02
CA LEU A 165 -14.34 -4.06 3.83
C LEU A 165 -13.24 -3.73 4.83
N SER A 166 -13.17 -4.53 5.90
CA SER A 166 -12.18 -4.32 6.95
C SER A 166 -10.76 -4.49 6.42
N TRP A 167 -9.88 -3.59 6.86
CA TRP A 167 -8.45 -3.67 6.61
C TRP A 167 -7.82 -4.94 7.22
N GLU A 168 -8.45 -5.53 8.25
CA GLU A 168 -8.03 -6.81 8.85
C GLU A 168 -8.12 -7.97 7.85
N GLU A 169 -9.12 -7.97 6.96
CA GLU A 169 -9.26 -9.00 5.92
C GLU A 169 -8.19 -8.85 4.85
N GLY A 170 -7.89 -7.62 4.45
CA GLY A 170 -6.79 -7.33 3.55
C GLY A 170 -5.43 -7.72 4.13
N MET A 171 -5.24 -7.45 5.43
CA MET A 171 -4.03 -7.81 6.17
C MET A 171 -3.78 -9.32 6.16
N LYS A 172 -4.81 -10.14 6.41
CA LYS A 172 -4.72 -11.61 6.36
C LYS A 172 -4.29 -12.12 4.98
N ILE A 173 -4.90 -11.60 3.91
CA ILE A 173 -4.53 -11.98 2.54
C ILE A 173 -3.09 -11.56 2.22
N PHE A 174 -2.66 -10.38 2.67
CA PHE A 174 -1.29 -9.94 2.51
C PHE A 174 -0.30 -10.77 3.33
N GLU A 175 -0.67 -11.20 4.53
CA GLU A 175 0.15 -12.11 5.35
C GLU A 175 0.35 -13.47 4.67
N GLU A 176 -0.67 -13.98 3.98
CA GLU A 176 -0.57 -15.23 3.22
C GLU A 176 0.31 -15.09 1.97
N LEU A 177 0.20 -13.97 1.24
CA LEU A 177 0.78 -13.84 -0.10
C LEU A 177 2.09 -13.04 -0.17
N LEU A 178 2.30 -12.02 0.67
CA LEU A 178 3.50 -11.18 0.60
C LEU A 178 4.70 -11.82 1.29
N LEU A 179 5.79 -11.95 0.55
CA LEU A 179 7.08 -12.41 1.05
C LEU A 179 7.69 -11.49 2.11
N ASP A 180 7.32 -10.20 2.10
CA ASP A 180 7.82 -9.20 3.03
C ASP A 180 6.79 -8.77 4.10
N ALA A 181 5.68 -9.49 4.23
CA ALA A 181 4.70 -9.23 5.28
C ALA A 181 5.31 -9.49 6.66
N ASP A 182 5.55 -8.41 7.41
CA ASP A 182 5.83 -8.41 8.84
C ASP A 182 4.56 -8.06 9.61
N TRP A 183 4.33 -8.65 10.77
CA TRP A 183 3.15 -8.37 11.60
C TRP A 183 2.99 -6.86 11.88
N SER A 184 4.08 -6.18 12.27
CA SER A 184 4.05 -4.75 12.62
C SER A 184 3.84 -3.90 11.37
N VAL A 185 4.62 -4.16 10.31
CA VAL A 185 4.58 -3.35 9.09
C VAL A 185 3.27 -3.55 8.33
N ASN A 186 2.79 -4.79 8.22
CA ASN A 186 1.56 -5.14 7.51
C ASN A 186 0.35 -4.49 8.22
N ALA A 187 0.16 -4.72 9.52
CA ALA A 187 -0.93 -4.12 10.28
C ALA A 187 -0.89 -2.59 10.24
N GLY A 188 0.31 -2.01 10.44
CA GLY A 188 0.51 -0.56 10.43
C GLY A 188 0.19 0.08 9.09
N MET A 189 0.60 -0.55 7.98
CA MET A 189 0.28 -0.10 6.62
C MET A 189 -1.20 -0.23 6.30
N TRP A 190 -1.85 -1.32 6.70
CA TRP A 190 -3.29 -1.49 6.49
C TRP A 190 -4.10 -0.45 7.25
N MET A 191 -3.79 -0.21 8.53
CA MET A 191 -4.41 0.87 9.31
C MET A 191 -4.15 2.26 8.71
N TRP A 192 -2.96 2.50 8.17
CA TRP A 192 -2.63 3.77 7.51
C TRP A 192 -3.49 3.97 6.26
N LEU A 193 -3.55 2.98 5.38
CA LEU A 193 -4.18 3.10 4.06
C LEU A 193 -5.70 3.14 4.14
N SER A 194 -6.29 2.45 5.12
CA SER A 194 -7.72 2.50 5.43
C SER A 194 -8.15 3.78 6.13
N CYS A 195 -7.20 4.64 6.52
CA CYS A 195 -7.42 5.76 7.44
C CYS A 195 -7.99 5.32 8.80
N SER A 196 -7.65 4.11 9.27
CA SER A 196 -8.01 3.67 10.62
C SER A 196 -7.03 4.16 11.67
N SER A 197 -5.78 4.48 11.30
CA SER A 197 -4.80 5.14 12.17
C SER A 197 -3.75 5.90 11.37
N PHE A 198 -2.94 6.72 12.04
CA PHE A 198 -1.81 7.53 11.52
C PHE A 198 -2.13 8.58 10.44
N PHE A 199 -2.98 8.26 9.46
CA PHE A 199 -3.39 9.11 8.36
C PHE A 199 -4.91 9.34 8.40
N GLN A 200 -5.32 10.60 8.29
CA GLN A 200 -6.72 11.00 8.44
C GLN A 200 -7.27 11.76 7.22
N GLN A 201 -6.51 11.89 6.13
CA GLN A 201 -6.97 12.57 4.92
C GLN A 201 -7.69 11.59 3.98
N PHE A 202 -8.87 11.13 4.40
CA PHE A 202 -9.65 10.12 3.69
C PHE A 202 -10.30 10.61 2.38
N SER A 203 -10.27 11.92 2.08
CA SER A 203 -10.85 12.49 0.86
C SER A 203 -10.09 12.10 -0.42
N HIS A 204 -8.84 11.67 -0.30
CA HIS A 204 -8.00 11.27 -1.44
C HIS A 204 -8.02 9.75 -1.57
N CYS A 205 -8.96 9.21 -2.35
CA CYS A 205 -9.00 7.80 -2.76
C CYS A 205 -8.32 7.63 -4.13
N TYR A 206 -7.63 6.51 -4.33
CA TYR A 206 -7.06 6.18 -5.63
C TYR A 206 -8.18 5.67 -6.56
N CYS A 207 -8.34 6.32 -7.72
CA CYS A 207 -9.26 5.82 -8.73
C CYS A 207 -8.66 4.57 -9.41
N PRO A 208 -9.35 3.42 -9.40
CA PRO A 208 -8.81 2.15 -9.91
C PRO A 208 -8.55 2.18 -11.43
N VAL A 209 -9.13 3.14 -12.16
CA VAL A 209 -8.88 3.35 -13.60
C VAL A 209 -7.83 4.43 -13.84
N LYS A 210 -8.03 5.64 -13.31
CA LYS A 210 -7.16 6.79 -13.60
C LYS A 210 -5.75 6.60 -13.04
N PHE A 211 -5.63 5.98 -11.87
CA PHE A 211 -4.32 5.72 -11.28
C PHE A 211 -3.53 4.70 -12.10
N GLY A 212 -4.16 3.59 -12.49
CA GLY A 212 -3.56 2.62 -13.40
C GLY A 212 -3.11 3.25 -14.72
N ARG A 213 -3.95 4.08 -15.35
CA ARG A 213 -3.60 4.78 -16.60
C ARG A 213 -2.41 5.72 -16.44
N LYS A 214 -2.25 6.36 -15.28
CA LYS A 214 -1.09 7.20 -14.98
C LYS A 214 0.18 6.37 -14.73
N ALA A 215 0.05 5.22 -14.09
CA ALA A 215 1.15 4.34 -13.73
C ALA A 215 1.66 3.49 -14.91
N ASP A 216 0.74 3.03 -15.75
CA ASP A 216 0.95 2.16 -16.91
C ASP A 216 0.09 2.64 -18.10
N PRO A 217 0.51 3.72 -18.80
CA PRO A 217 -0.29 4.33 -19.87
C PRO A 217 -0.63 3.38 -21.02
N ASN A 218 0.26 2.44 -21.34
CA ASN A 218 0.07 1.48 -22.44
C ASN A 218 -0.72 0.22 -22.01
N GLY A 219 -0.85 -0.01 -20.71
CA GLY A 219 -1.46 -1.21 -20.17
C GLY A 219 -0.55 -2.44 -20.25
N ASP A 220 0.78 -2.27 -20.39
CA ASP A 220 1.72 -3.38 -20.56
C ASP A 220 1.78 -4.27 -19.31
N TYR A 221 1.66 -3.66 -18.13
CA TYR A 221 1.55 -4.37 -16.86
C TYR A 221 0.26 -5.19 -16.80
N ILE A 222 -0.87 -4.59 -17.22
CA ILE A 222 -2.16 -5.30 -17.30
C ILE A 222 -2.07 -6.48 -18.28
N ARG A 223 -1.51 -6.28 -19.48
CA ARG A 223 -1.36 -7.35 -20.49
C ARG A 223 -0.46 -8.49 -20.03
N ARG A 224 0.50 -8.20 -19.14
CA ARG A 224 1.41 -9.20 -18.56
C ARG A 224 0.66 -10.14 -17.62
N TYR A 225 -0.12 -9.60 -16.69
CA TYR A 225 -0.76 -10.39 -15.64
C TYR A 225 -2.17 -10.85 -16.02
N ILE A 226 -2.93 -10.04 -16.75
CA ILE A 226 -4.28 -10.35 -17.23
C ILE A 226 -4.22 -10.72 -18.71
N ARG A 227 -3.73 -11.92 -18.99
CA ARG A 227 -3.44 -12.39 -20.35
C ARG A 227 -4.66 -12.39 -21.28
N VAL A 228 -5.87 -12.52 -20.75
CA VAL A 228 -7.11 -12.46 -21.55
C VAL A 228 -7.31 -11.08 -22.19
N LEU A 229 -6.80 -10.01 -21.57
CA LEU A 229 -6.86 -8.64 -22.09
C LEU A 229 -5.68 -8.27 -23.00
N LYS A 230 -4.79 -9.22 -23.36
CA LYS A 230 -3.54 -8.93 -24.09
C LYS A 230 -3.72 -8.19 -25.41
N ASN A 231 -4.87 -8.36 -26.09
CA ASN A 231 -5.18 -7.72 -27.37
C ASN A 231 -6.15 -6.53 -27.24
N MET A 232 -6.60 -6.19 -26.03
CA MET A 232 -7.53 -5.07 -25.82
C MET A 232 -6.84 -3.74 -26.18
N PRO A 233 -7.41 -2.86 -27.01
CA PRO A 233 -6.74 -1.61 -27.38
C PRO A 233 -6.40 -0.74 -26.16
N ILE A 234 -5.31 0.03 -26.23
CA ILE A 234 -4.82 0.90 -25.14
C ILE A 234 -5.93 1.82 -24.60
N LYS A 235 -6.80 2.32 -25.49
CA LYS A 235 -7.96 3.16 -25.12
C LYS A 235 -8.86 2.51 -24.06
N TYR A 236 -9.01 1.18 -24.10
CA TYR A 236 -9.94 0.42 -23.26
C TYR A 236 -9.25 -0.47 -22.22
N ILE A 237 -7.93 -0.62 -22.24
CA ILE A 237 -7.22 -1.60 -21.39
C ILE A 237 -7.44 -1.40 -19.88
N HIS A 238 -7.68 -0.16 -19.43
CA HIS A 238 -7.96 0.17 -18.03
C HIS A 238 -9.46 0.17 -17.67
N GLU A 239 -10.34 0.10 -18.68
CA GLU A 239 -11.80 0.11 -18.52
C GLU A 239 -12.48 -0.70 -19.64
N PRO A 240 -12.19 -2.01 -19.77
CA PRO A 240 -12.58 -2.80 -20.94
C PRO A 240 -14.08 -2.92 -21.13
N TRP A 241 -14.87 -2.72 -20.07
CA TRP A 241 -16.33 -2.69 -20.12
C TRP A 241 -16.90 -1.52 -20.94
N THR A 242 -16.09 -0.49 -21.26
CA THR A 242 -16.49 0.61 -22.15
C THR A 242 -16.14 0.35 -23.61
N ALA A 243 -15.47 -0.77 -23.92
CA ALA A 243 -15.18 -1.17 -25.29
C ALA A 243 -16.47 -1.63 -26.00
N PRO A 244 -16.76 -1.12 -27.21
CA PRO A 244 -17.87 -1.63 -28.02
C PRO A 244 -17.74 -3.13 -28.33
N ASP A 245 -18.85 -3.83 -28.55
CA ASP A 245 -18.87 -5.28 -28.78
C ASP A 245 -17.97 -5.74 -29.93
N ASN A 246 -17.89 -4.97 -31.02
CA ASN A 246 -17.00 -5.28 -32.14
C ASN A 246 -15.52 -5.21 -31.74
N VAL A 247 -15.14 -4.27 -30.87
CA VAL A 247 -13.79 -4.14 -30.31
C VAL A 247 -13.48 -5.32 -29.39
N GLN A 248 -14.42 -5.69 -28.51
CA GLN A 248 -14.27 -6.84 -27.61
C GLN A 248 -14.07 -8.15 -28.40
N LYS A 249 -14.89 -8.37 -29.43
CA LYS A 249 -14.77 -9.53 -30.34
C LYS A 249 -13.42 -9.53 -31.08
N ALA A 250 -12.97 -8.39 -31.60
CA ALA A 250 -11.68 -8.27 -32.28
C ALA A 250 -10.50 -8.54 -31.32
N ALA A 251 -10.60 -8.10 -30.06
CA ALA A 251 -9.64 -8.38 -29.01
C ALA A 251 -9.68 -9.84 -28.51
N LYS A 252 -10.69 -10.64 -28.91
CA LYS A 252 -10.95 -12.00 -28.43
C LYS A 252 -11.16 -12.05 -26.90
N CYS A 253 -11.83 -11.04 -26.36
CA CYS A 253 -12.17 -10.95 -24.95
C CYS A 253 -13.51 -10.21 -24.80
N VAL A 254 -14.57 -10.97 -24.52
CA VAL A 254 -15.91 -10.44 -24.21
C VAL A 254 -16.03 -10.23 -22.71
N VAL A 255 -16.20 -8.99 -22.28
CA VAL A 255 -16.39 -8.62 -20.88
C VAL A 255 -17.74 -9.14 -20.39
N GLY A 256 -17.78 -9.68 -19.17
CA GLY A 256 -18.88 -10.46 -18.62
C GLY A 256 -18.82 -11.96 -18.93
N LYS A 257 -17.94 -12.40 -19.85
CA LYS A 257 -17.73 -13.81 -20.18
C LYS A 257 -16.28 -14.25 -19.96
N ASP A 258 -15.34 -13.62 -20.69
CA ASP A 258 -13.92 -13.98 -20.68
C ASP A 258 -13.14 -13.20 -19.60
N TYR A 259 -13.65 -12.01 -19.24
CA TYR A 259 -13.15 -11.17 -18.14
C TYR A 259 -14.36 -10.55 -17.41
N PRO A 260 -14.40 -10.48 -16.07
CA PRO A 260 -15.58 -10.03 -15.33
C PRO A 260 -15.95 -8.57 -15.61
N LEU A 261 -17.24 -8.25 -15.47
CA LEU A 261 -17.70 -6.86 -15.36
C LEU A 261 -17.22 -6.24 -14.04
N PRO A 262 -17.06 -4.91 -13.97
CA PRO A 262 -16.78 -4.21 -12.72
C PRO A 262 -17.78 -4.61 -11.63
N MET A 263 -17.27 -5.07 -10.50
CA MET A 263 -18.11 -5.49 -9.38
C MET A 263 -18.83 -4.32 -8.67
N VAL A 264 -18.40 -3.08 -8.94
CA VAL A 264 -18.97 -1.84 -8.40
C VAL A 264 -18.84 -0.70 -9.42
N ASP A 265 -19.69 0.32 -9.29
CA ASP A 265 -19.46 1.63 -9.92
C ASP A 265 -18.63 2.51 -8.99
N HIS A 266 -17.33 2.63 -9.27
CA HIS A 266 -16.38 3.46 -8.52
C HIS A 266 -16.88 4.90 -8.28
N THR A 267 -17.53 5.53 -9.26
CA THR A 267 -17.97 6.93 -9.14
C THR A 267 -19.03 7.10 -8.07
N THR A 268 -19.88 6.09 -7.93
CA THR A 268 -20.98 6.06 -6.96
C THR A 268 -20.46 5.62 -5.59
N VAL A 269 -19.76 4.48 -5.52
CA VAL A 269 -19.33 3.92 -4.22
C VAL A 269 -18.29 4.78 -3.52
N SER A 270 -17.35 5.39 -4.25
CA SER A 270 -16.33 6.26 -3.63
C SER A 270 -16.94 7.49 -2.96
N LYS A 271 -18.00 8.08 -3.55
CA LYS A 271 -18.72 9.21 -2.94
C LYS A 271 -19.45 8.78 -1.67
N ILE A 272 -20.12 7.63 -1.71
CA ILE A 272 -20.81 7.04 -0.55
C ILE A 272 -19.80 6.79 0.57
N ASN A 273 -18.68 6.15 0.26
CA ASN A 273 -17.64 5.78 1.22
C ASN A 273 -16.93 7.01 1.82
N ILE A 274 -16.69 8.06 1.03
CA ILE A 274 -16.19 9.35 1.55
C ILE A 274 -17.17 9.92 2.58
N GLU A 275 -18.48 9.86 2.32
CA GLU A 275 -19.48 10.35 3.27
C GLU A 275 -19.57 9.47 4.53
N ARG A 276 -19.50 8.14 4.39
CA ARG A 276 -19.39 7.21 5.53
C ARG A 276 -18.17 7.56 6.41
N MET A 277 -17.00 7.79 5.82
CA MET A 277 -15.80 8.21 6.57
C MET A 277 -16.01 9.55 7.29
N LYS A 278 -16.65 10.54 6.66
CA LYS A 278 -16.97 11.82 7.32
C LYS A 278 -17.85 11.61 8.54
N GLN A 279 -18.88 10.79 8.44
CA GLN A 279 -19.79 10.49 9.54
C GLN A 279 -19.05 9.84 10.72
N VAL A 280 -18.19 8.86 10.45
CA VAL A 280 -17.34 8.24 11.48
C VAL A 280 -16.49 9.29 12.20
N TYR A 281 -15.77 10.13 11.45
CA TYR A 281 -14.91 11.15 12.07
C TYR A 281 -15.68 12.29 12.75
N GLN A 282 -16.90 12.60 12.32
CA GLN A 282 -17.78 13.54 13.02
C GLN A 282 -18.23 12.96 14.36
N GLN A 283 -18.62 11.69 14.40
CA GLN A 283 -19.00 11.01 15.65
C GLN A 283 -17.84 10.97 16.65
N LEU A 284 -16.61 10.71 16.19
CA LEU A 284 -15.40 10.76 17.04
C LEU A 284 -15.15 12.16 17.62
N LYS A 285 -15.32 13.22 16.81
CA LYS A 285 -15.17 14.60 17.30
C LYS A 285 -16.20 14.92 18.38
N ASN A 286 -17.45 14.51 18.18
CA ASN A 286 -18.52 14.71 19.14
C ASN A 286 -18.22 13.93 20.43
N TYR A 287 -17.78 12.67 20.32
CA TYR A 287 -17.38 11.86 21.47
C TYR A 287 -16.26 12.53 22.29
N HIS A 288 -15.20 13.03 21.62
CA HIS A 288 -14.13 13.76 22.31
C HIS A 288 -14.58 15.09 22.91
N HIS A 289 -15.58 15.76 22.32
CA HIS A 289 -16.15 16.97 22.91
C HIS A 289 -16.94 16.63 24.17
N THR A 290 -17.79 15.61 24.13
CA THR A 290 -18.57 15.14 25.28
C THR A 290 -17.67 14.63 26.41
N GLU A 291 -16.59 13.90 26.12
CA GLU A 291 -15.61 13.50 27.13
C GLU A 291 -14.89 14.70 27.76
N LYS A 292 -14.54 15.73 26.98
CA LYS A 292 -13.96 16.97 27.52
C LYS A 292 -14.97 17.75 28.35
N ASP A 293 -16.22 17.80 27.95
CA ASP A 293 -17.29 18.50 28.67
C ASP A 293 -17.63 17.77 29.97
N ASN A 294 -17.59 16.43 29.95
CA ASN A 294 -17.75 15.62 31.15
C ASN A 294 -16.52 15.70 32.06
N ALA A 295 -15.30 15.64 31.52
CA ALA A 295 -14.06 15.79 32.29
C ALA A 295 -13.91 17.20 32.89
N SER A 296 -14.35 18.25 32.20
CA SER A 296 -14.39 19.62 32.72
C SER A 296 -15.47 19.84 33.78
N LYS A 297 -16.58 19.09 33.71
CA LYS A 297 -17.57 19.01 34.82
C LYS A 297 -17.07 18.19 36.00
N LEU A 298 -16.15 17.25 35.80
CA LEU A 298 -15.67 16.32 36.82
C LEU A 298 -14.36 16.72 37.51
N ASN A 299 -13.50 17.58 36.95
CA ASN A 299 -12.24 17.97 37.63
C ASN A 299 -11.71 19.37 37.25
N MET A 300 -11.79 20.30 38.23
CA MET A 300 -10.69 21.23 38.51
C MET A 300 -9.53 20.42 39.12
N THR A 301 -8.62 19.88 38.32
CA THR A 301 -7.18 19.72 38.62
C THR A 301 -6.46 18.91 37.54
N ASN A 302 -5.39 19.53 37.02
CA ASN A 302 -4.21 18.99 36.31
C ASN A 302 -4.30 17.65 35.56
N GLY A 303 -4.27 17.73 34.23
CA GLY A 303 -3.83 16.63 33.36
C GLY A 303 -3.69 17.06 31.90
N LYS A 304 -2.46 17.25 31.42
CA LYS A 304 -2.15 17.55 30.01
C LYS A 304 -2.55 16.36 29.13
N ILE A 305 -3.55 16.56 28.26
CA ILE A 305 -3.90 15.62 27.18
C ILE A 305 -2.97 15.89 26.00
N TYR A 306 -2.17 14.89 25.61
CA TYR A 306 -1.30 14.94 24.44
C TYR A 306 -2.17 14.96 23.17
N GLN A 307 -2.23 16.11 22.49
CA GLN A 307 -2.71 16.19 21.11
C GLN A 307 -1.62 15.62 20.19
N TYR A 308 -1.86 14.45 19.60
CA TYR A 308 -1.02 13.97 18.52
C TYR A 308 -1.20 14.88 17.30
N GLY A 309 -0.09 15.46 16.86
CA GLY A 309 -0.02 16.58 15.94
C GLY A 309 -0.54 16.28 14.53
N ARG A 310 -1.02 17.34 13.87
CA ARG A 310 -1.31 17.34 12.44
C ARG A 310 -0.04 16.96 11.66
N VAL A 311 -0.13 15.91 10.87
CA VAL A 311 0.88 15.56 9.88
C VAL A 311 0.91 16.65 8.79
N SER A 312 2.09 17.23 8.56
CA SER A 312 2.33 18.34 7.64
C SER A 312 1.99 17.99 6.17
N PRO A 313 1.57 18.94 5.31
CA PRO A 313 1.34 18.72 3.87
C PRO A 313 2.58 18.27 3.06
N LEU A 314 3.77 18.24 3.68
CA LEU A 314 5.01 17.76 3.06
C LEU A 314 5.03 16.23 2.81
N TYR A 315 4.09 15.47 3.37
CA TYR A 315 4.13 14.00 3.38
C TYR A 315 3.68 13.32 2.07
N GLU A 316 2.76 13.90 1.28
CA GLU A 316 2.41 13.39 -0.06
C GLU A 316 3.60 13.45 -1.04
N LYS A 317 4.60 14.29 -0.76
CA LYS A 317 5.84 14.35 -1.54
C LYS A 317 6.86 13.29 -1.10
N GLN A 318 6.76 12.70 0.09
CA GLN A 318 7.71 11.69 0.60
C GLN A 318 7.27 10.24 0.39
N THR A 319 5.99 9.97 0.14
CA THR A 319 5.48 8.61 -0.12
C THR A 319 6.00 7.99 -1.42
N ASN A 320 6.56 8.79 -2.35
CA ASN A 320 7.21 8.30 -3.56
C ASN A 320 8.59 7.64 -3.34
N LEU A 321 9.11 7.61 -2.10
CA LEU A 321 10.43 7.05 -1.78
C LEU A 321 10.41 5.53 -1.48
N ILE A 322 9.25 4.86 -1.57
CA ILE A 322 9.00 3.52 -0.99
C ILE A 322 9.21 2.34 -1.96
N SER A 323 9.91 2.54 -3.08
CA SER A 323 9.82 1.58 -4.19
C SER A 323 10.84 0.44 -4.23
N GLU A 324 12.00 0.55 -3.58
CA GLU A 324 13.15 -0.31 -3.96
C GLU A 324 13.88 -1.04 -2.82
N ILE A 325 13.38 -0.95 -1.59
CA ILE A 325 13.86 -1.77 -0.49
C ILE A 325 12.66 -2.59 -0.09
#